data_AF-A0A9J6GHJ5-F1
#
_entry.id   AF-A0A9J6GHJ5-F1
#
_cell.length_a   1.000
_cell.length_b   1.000
_cell.length_c   1.000
_cell.angle_alpha   90.00
_cell.angle_beta   90.00
_cell.angle_gamma   90.00
#
_symmetry.space_group_name_H-M   'P 1'
#
loop_
_entity.id
_entity.type
_entity.pdbx_description
1 polymer ?
#
loop_
_entity_poly.entity_id
_entity_poly.type
_entity_poly.pdbx_seq_one_letter_code
_entity_poly.pdbx_strand_id
1 'polypeptide(L)'
;MAKRRRDKRDRTCFVPNCNSGYRSCKKARSLFRVPADVDKREAWSRLIKRADRDLNDASAVCDLHFEAHFIERTLKTTINGKYSTQLGPAVVY
;
A
#
# COMPACT_ATOMS: atom_id res chain seq x y z
N MET A 1 18.26 18.18 5.99
CA MET A 1 17.24 17.12 5.74
C MET A 1 15.88 17.78 5.61
N ALA A 2 15.26 17.79 4.43
CA ALA A 2 13.95 18.43 4.23
C ALA A 2 12.88 17.67 5.03
N LYS A 3 12.20 18.35 5.97
CA LYS A 3 11.03 17.79 6.66
C LYS A 3 9.97 17.47 5.61
N ARG A 4 9.74 16.18 5.34
CA ARG A 4 8.62 15.73 4.51
C ARG A 4 7.33 16.23 5.14
N ARG A 5 6.65 17.20 4.52
CA ARG A 5 5.28 17.54 4.89
C ARG A 5 4.45 16.28 4.69
N ARG A 6 3.65 15.92 5.71
CA ARG A 6 2.79 14.74 5.62
C ARG A 6 1.63 15.11 4.70
N ASP A 7 1.80 14.84 3.40
CA ASP A 7 0.75 15.06 2.42
C ASP A 7 -0.54 14.36 2.87
N LYS A 8 -1.67 15.01 2.64
CA LYS A 8 -2.99 14.47 2.95
C LYS A 8 -3.19 13.21 2.11
N ARG A 9 -3.26 12.04 2.77
CA ARG A 9 -3.50 10.75 2.12
C ARG A 9 -4.91 10.25 2.45
N ASP A 10 -5.56 9.67 1.46
CA ASP A 10 -6.83 8.99 1.65
C ASP A 10 -6.64 7.79 2.57
N ARG A 11 -7.62 7.60 3.46
CA ARG A 11 -7.66 6.46 4.39
C ARG A 11 -8.51 5.31 3.87
N THR A 12 -9.07 5.45 2.67
CA THR A 12 -9.94 4.48 2.03
C THR A 12 -9.29 3.98 0.75
N CYS A 13 -9.61 2.74 0.37
CA CYS A 13 -9.13 2.19 -0.88
C CYS A 13 -9.78 2.91 -2.08
N PHE A 14 -8.99 3.15 -3.12
CA PHE A 14 -9.45 3.76 -4.36
C PHE A 14 -10.26 2.80 -5.24
N VAL A 15 -10.04 1.50 -5.13
CA VAL A 15 -10.67 0.50 -6.02
C VAL A 15 -12.20 0.46 -5.82
N PRO A 16 -12.99 0.45 -6.91
CA PRO A 16 -14.44 0.35 -6.80
C PRO A 16 -14.85 -0.93 -6.07
N ASN A 17 -15.95 -0.87 -5.32
CA ASN A 17 -16.48 -1.97 -4.50
C ASN A 17 -15.54 -2.47 -3.39
N CYS A 18 -14.40 -1.81 -3.13
CA CYS A 18 -13.54 -2.12 -2.00
C CYS A 18 -13.93 -1.30 -0.77
N ASN A 19 -14.28 -1.97 0.32
CA ASN A 19 -14.64 -1.34 1.59
C ASN A 19 -13.43 -1.14 2.54
N SER A 20 -12.21 -1.45 2.09
CA SER A 20 -11.00 -1.30 2.91
C SER A 20 -10.79 0.16 3.31
N GLY A 21 -10.61 0.39 4.61
CA GLY A 21 -10.40 1.71 5.19
C GLY A 21 -11.67 2.52 5.46
N TYR A 22 -12.85 2.04 5.03
CA TYR A 22 -14.13 2.59 5.48
C TYR A 22 -14.40 2.20 6.93
N ARG A 23 -15.17 3.02 7.66
CA ARG A 23 -15.54 2.76 9.06
C ARG A 23 -16.26 1.43 9.27
N SER A 24 -16.95 0.93 8.24
CA SER A 24 -17.62 -0.37 8.25
C SER A 24 -16.65 -1.56 8.24
N CYS A 25 -15.43 -1.39 7.72
CA CYS A 25 -14.43 -2.45 7.66
C CYS A 25 -13.60 -2.46 8.96
N LYS A 26 -13.84 -3.46 9.81
CA LYS A 26 -13.11 -3.63 11.08
C LYS A 26 -11.68 -4.14 10.91
N LYS A 27 -11.32 -4.66 9.73
CA LYS A 27 -10.00 -5.22 9.47
C LYS A 27 -9.05 -4.12 8.98
N ALA A 28 -8.00 -3.86 9.75
CA ALA A 28 -6.92 -2.98 9.32
C ALA A 28 -6.21 -3.60 8.10
N ARG A 29 -6.00 -2.78 7.07
CA ARG A 29 -5.31 -3.16 5.83
C ARG A 29 -4.21 -2.16 5.54
N SER A 30 -3.13 -2.63 4.93
CA SER A 30 -2.07 -1.76 4.43
C SER A 30 -2.57 -1.04 3.18
N LEU A 31 -2.43 0.28 3.16
CA LEU A 31 -2.79 1.14 2.03
C LEU A 31 -1.51 1.67 1.39
N PHE A 32 -1.35 1.38 0.10
CA PHE A 32 -0.23 1.82 -0.72
C PHE A 32 -0.62 3.07 -1.48
N ARG A 33 0.17 4.14 -1.33
CA ARG A 33 -0.05 5.40 -2.05
C ARG A 33 0.21 5.17 -3.53
N VAL A 34 -0.55 5.87 -4.37
CA VAL A 34 -0.29 5.91 -5.81
C VAL A 34 1.15 6.41 -6.06
N PRO A 35 1.87 5.82 -7.03
CA PRO A 35 3.20 6.29 -7.40
C PRO A 35 3.20 7.79 -7.79
N ALA A 36 4.26 8.52 -7.41
CA ALA A 36 4.46 9.90 -7.85
C ALA A 36 4.84 9.99 -9.34
N ASP A 37 5.36 8.89 -9.88
CA ASP A 37 5.69 8.70 -11.28
C ASP A 37 4.42 8.75 -12.16
N VAL A 38 4.44 9.63 -13.16
CA VAL A 38 3.25 9.94 -13.99
C VAL A 38 2.84 8.73 -14.83
N ASP A 39 3.81 8.03 -15.44
CA ASP A 39 3.53 6.87 -16.30
C ASP A 39 2.91 5.72 -15.50
N LYS A 40 3.45 5.44 -14.31
CA LYS A 40 2.89 4.42 -13.40
C LYS A 40 1.51 4.83 -12.89
N ARG A 41 1.31 6.10 -12.58
CA ARG A 41 0.00 6.62 -12.15
C ARG A 41 -1.03 6.50 -13.27
N GLU A 42 -0.66 6.80 -14.52
CA GLU A 42 -1.53 6.60 -15.67
C GLU A 42 -1.87 5.12 -15.87
N ALA A 43 -0.89 4.22 -15.76
CA ALA A 43 -1.14 2.79 -15.82
C ALA A 43 -2.16 2.35 -14.75
N TRP A 44 -2.03 2.86 -13.52
CA TRP A 44 -3.00 2.59 -12.45
C TRP A 44 -4.38 3.16 -12.76
N SER A 45 -4.47 4.38 -13.28
CA SER A 45 -5.74 5.00 -13.67
C SER A 45 -6.46 4.20 -14.76
N ARG A 46 -5.70 3.70 -15.75
CA ARG A 46 -6.23 2.88 -16.84
C ARG A 46 -6.73 1.50 -16.36
N LEU A 47 -6.09 0.93 -15.33
CA LEU A 47 -6.49 -0.35 -14.74
C LEU A 47 -7.65 -0.20 -13.76
N ILE A 48 -7.66 0.86 -12.95
CA ILE A 48 -8.67 1.13 -11.91
C ILE A 48 -9.62 2.20 -12.42
N LYS A 49 -10.35 1.89 -13.49
CA LYS A 49 -11.31 2.84 -14.09
C LYS A 49 -12.45 3.12 -13.10
N ARG A 50 -12.60 4.39 -12.72
CA ARG A 50 -13.75 4.91 -11.97
C ARG A 50 -14.39 6.04 -12.77
N ALA A 51 -15.71 6.01 -12.85
CA ALA A 51 -16.49 7.08 -13.49
C ALA A 51 -16.80 8.22 -12.51
N ASP A 52 -16.72 7.97 -11.21
CA ASP A 52 -17.09 8.91 -10.15
C ASP A 52 -15.95 9.82 -9.70
N ARG A 53 -14.68 9.39 -9.84
CA ARG A 53 -13.50 10.17 -9.47
C ARG A 53 -12.23 9.73 -10.15
N ASP A 54 -11.34 10.69 -10.41
CA ASP A 54 -10.00 10.45 -10.93
C ASP A 54 -8.99 10.04 -9.85
N LEU A 55 -7.95 9.32 -10.29
CA LEU A 55 -6.84 8.91 -9.44
C LEU A 55 -5.89 10.10 -9.16
N ASN A 56 -5.91 10.61 -7.94
CA ASN A 56 -5.03 11.70 -7.49
C ASN A 56 -3.84 11.18 -6.67
N ASP A 57 -2.90 12.06 -6.34
CA ASP A 57 -1.71 11.74 -5.54
C ASP A 57 -2.04 11.41 -4.06
N ALA A 58 -3.21 11.81 -3.57
CA ALA A 58 -3.70 11.45 -2.24
C ALA A 58 -4.29 10.03 -2.19
N SER A 59 -4.65 9.46 -3.34
CA SER A 59 -5.32 8.17 -3.45
C SER A 59 -4.43 7.02 -2.98
N ALA A 60 -5.06 5.95 -2.47
CA ALA A 60 -4.36 4.77 -2.01
C ALA A 60 -5.12 3.47 -2.33
N VAL A 61 -4.39 2.39 -2.54
CA VAL A 61 -4.93 1.06 -2.86
C VAL A 61 -4.53 0.07 -1.77
N CYS A 62 -5.44 -0.80 -1.33
CA CYS A 62 -5.13 -1.75 -0.26
C CYS A 62 -4.37 -2.98 -0.75
N ASP A 63 -3.71 -3.67 0.19
CA ASP A 63 -2.96 -4.90 -0.02
C ASP A 63 -3.72 -6.07 -0.69
N LEU A 64 -5.05 -6.05 -0.68
CA LEU A 64 -5.87 -7.05 -1.38
C LEU A 64 -5.76 -7.00 -2.91
N HIS A 65 -5.36 -5.87 -3.47
CA HIS A 65 -5.25 -5.69 -4.92
C HIS A 65 -3.84 -5.92 -5.47
N PHE A 66 -2.93 -6.37 -4.59
CA PHE A 66 -1.58 -6.77 -4.96
C PHE A 66 -1.38 -8.22 -4.57
N GLU A 67 -0.64 -8.94 -5.39
CA GLU A 67 -0.21 -10.27 -5.00
C GLU A 67 0.76 -10.18 -3.81
N ALA A 68 0.66 -11.14 -2.89
CA ALA A 68 1.42 -11.11 -1.65
C ALA A 68 2.93 -11.07 -1.88
N HIS A 69 3.41 -11.62 -3.00
CA HIS A 69 4.83 -11.63 -3.36
C HIS A 69 5.37 -10.24 -3.77
N PHE A 70 4.49 -9.32 -4.20
CA PHE A 70 4.85 -7.92 -4.47
C PHE A 70 4.86 -7.05 -3.21
N ILE A 71 4.41 -7.59 -2.07
CA ILE A 71 4.30 -6.85 -0.81
C ILE A 71 5.41 -7.29 0.14
N GLU A 72 6.40 -6.42 0.34
CA GLU A 72 7.39 -6.61 1.39
C GLU A 72 6.81 -6.27 2.77
N ARG A 73 6.50 -7.30 3.57
CA ARG A 73 6.02 -7.16 4.96
C ARG A 73 7.13 -7.20 6.00
N THR A 74 8.29 -7.73 5.63
CA THR A 74 9.45 -7.90 6.51
C THR A 74 10.44 -6.77 6.31
N LEU A 75 10.79 -6.06 7.38
CA LEU A 75 11.89 -5.11 7.38
C LEU A 75 13.21 -5.89 7.32
N LYS A 76 13.88 -5.84 6.16
CA LYS A 76 15.22 -6.37 5.99
C LYS A 76 16.21 -5.26 6.34
N THR A 77 16.73 -5.28 7.56
CA THR A 77 17.82 -4.39 7.95
C THR A 77 19.15 -5.07 7.65
N THR A 78 19.90 -4.52 6.70
CA THR A 78 21.27 -4.95 6.43
C THR A 78 22.19 -4.37 7.50
N ILE A 79 22.57 -5.18 8.47
CA ILE A 79 23.66 -4.85 9.39
C ILE A 79 24.90 -5.57 8.86
N ASN A 80 25.86 -4.79 8.34
CA ASN A 80 27.17 -5.29 7.92
C ASN A 80 27.12 -6.41 6.85
N GLY A 81 26.25 -6.29 5.84
CA GLY A 81 26.17 -7.22 4.70
C GLY A 81 25.51 -8.58 4.98
N LYS A 82 25.01 -8.82 6.20
CA LYS A 82 24.29 -10.06 6.55
C LYS A 82 22.80 -9.76 6.78
N TYR A 83 21.95 -10.54 6.11
CA TYR A 83 20.49 -10.46 6.25
C TYR A 83 20.09 -11.07 7.60
N SER A 84 19.59 -10.27 8.54
CA SER A 84 18.90 -10.81 9.72
C SER A 84 17.40 -10.83 9.44
N THR A 85 16.88 -11.99 9.03
CA THR A 85 15.44 -12.21 8.94
C THR A 85 14.98 -12.65 10.32
N GLN A 86 14.32 -11.78 11.07
CA GLN A 86 13.68 -12.18 12.33
C GLN A 86 12.48 -13.08 11.99
N LEU A 87 12.74 -14.38 11.84
CA LEU A 87 11.69 -15.40 11.84
C LEU A 87 11.12 -15.43 13.26
N GLY A 88 9.83 -15.09 13.39
CA GLY A 88 9.08 -15.30 14.63
C GLY A 88 9.15 -16.77 15.07
N PRO A 89 8.95 -17.06 16.37
CA PRO A 89 9.19 -18.38 16.92
C PRO A 89 8.35 -19.43 16.19
N ALA A 90 9.02 -20.41 15.60
CA ALA A 90 8.40 -21.65 15.16
C ALA A 90 7.83 -22.34 16.41
N VAL A 91 6.52 -22.22 16.61
CA VAL A 91 5.79 -23.09 17.52
C VAL A 91 5.67 -24.44 16.81
N VAL A 92 6.55 -25.35 17.18
CA VAL A 92 6.46 -26.76 16.81
C VAL A 92 5.37 -27.37 17.71
N TYR A 93 4.30 -27.90 17.11
CA TYR A 93 3.40 -28.85 17.77
C TYR A 93 3.88 -30.27 17.46
#